data_AF-A0A7W8JC84-F1
#
_entry.id   AF-A0A7W8JC84-F1
#
_cell.length_a   1.000
_cell.length_b   1.000
_cell.length_c   1.000
_cell.angle_alpha   90.00
_cell.angle_beta   90.00
_cell.angle_gamma   90.00
#
_symmetry.space_group_name_H-M   'P 1'
#
loop_
_entity.id
_entity.type
_entity.pdbx_description
1 polymer ?
#
loop_
_entity_poly.entity_id
_entity_poly.type
_entity_poly.pdbx_seq_one_letter_code
_entity_poly.pdbx_strand_id
1 'polypeptide(L)'
;MFVDRRSAVQPIRPQDKINSFENGRLPSIVITQENGVLRRVNRRVLDPSKVFDRQAADLQDTPRYSSAEAIYPFCVTKPPLSEGYETLLWTVAFELAILCIETPYKEGFRYRILRMNRTRSLSTQESKIVLTLTESGRRETTRSEVAKMLGNTDKAADHVIASLRRKGWLERATWGSYLLIPPEFGPEALGNSNLLAHASHIAERYYIGFGSAAAHYGLTTQHRNVIYVVTPKRLREREIGDSRVEIVTQSEKKFFGFQPIDVLGHEVSMSDREKTAIDCIDHPEFAGGVGEAASVFAAASRRRFDWEKAADYLERIAAGALARRFGWLADFTQADFPPGARARVLQVAARSRRTWLGSPEDHPVPRALGYDEEWKIFVNVSREELSGVAGTARRMTDRKET
;
A
#
# COMPACT_ATOMS: atom_id res chain seq x y z
N MET A 1 4.39 -28.61 -65.44
CA MET A 1 4.41 -28.91 -64.00
C MET A 1 5.47 -28.03 -63.36
N PHE A 2 5.02 -27.02 -62.60
CA PHE A 2 5.86 -25.98 -62.01
C PHE A 2 6.48 -26.46 -60.70
N VAL A 3 7.77 -26.14 -60.49
CA VAL A 3 8.54 -26.38 -59.28
C VAL A 3 8.43 -25.14 -58.39
N ASP A 4 7.89 -25.29 -57.18
CA ASP A 4 7.81 -24.24 -56.16
C ASP A 4 8.86 -24.49 -55.06
N ARG A 5 9.65 -23.45 -54.74
CA ARG A 5 10.58 -23.39 -53.61
C ARG A 5 9.98 -22.44 -52.57
N ARG A 6 9.53 -22.96 -51.43
CA ARG A 6 9.36 -22.17 -50.20
C ARG A 6 9.94 -22.89 -49.01
N SER A 7 10.95 -22.25 -48.45
CA SER A 7 11.70 -22.60 -47.26
C SER A 7 10.81 -22.51 -46.02
N ALA A 8 10.73 -23.60 -45.26
CA ALA A 8 10.12 -23.66 -43.95
C ALA A 8 11.09 -23.07 -42.90
N VAL A 9 10.60 -22.15 -42.06
CA VAL A 9 11.30 -21.69 -40.85
C VAL A 9 10.52 -22.23 -39.65
N GLN A 10 11.16 -23.11 -38.87
CA GLN A 10 10.64 -23.61 -37.60
C GLN A 10 11.02 -22.67 -36.43
N PRO A 11 10.19 -22.59 -35.37
CA PRO A 11 10.43 -21.70 -34.23
C PRO A 11 11.41 -22.31 -33.21
N ILE A 12 12.33 -21.47 -32.68
CA ILE A 12 13.28 -21.83 -31.62
C ILE A 12 12.79 -21.27 -30.26
N ARG A 13 12.95 -22.08 -29.21
CA ARG A 13 12.52 -21.84 -27.81
C ARG A 13 13.40 -20.81 -27.08
N PRO A 14 12.88 -20.10 -26.05
CA PRO A 14 13.61 -19.05 -25.33
C PRO A 14 14.40 -19.63 -24.15
N GLN A 15 15.61 -20.10 -24.40
CA GLN A 15 16.63 -20.36 -23.39
C GLN A 15 17.95 -20.47 -24.14
N ASP A 16 18.58 -19.32 -24.41
CA ASP A 16 20.01 -19.19 -24.65
C ASP A 16 20.37 -17.70 -24.80
N LYS A 17 21.47 -17.30 -24.16
CA LYS A 17 22.12 -15.97 -24.16
C LYS A 17 21.70 -14.96 -23.10
N ILE A 18 21.88 -15.37 -21.84
CA ILE A 18 22.51 -14.49 -20.85
C ILE A 18 24.02 -14.77 -20.94
N ASN A 19 24.80 -13.82 -21.48
CA ASN A 19 26.24 -13.58 -21.26
C ASN A 19 26.89 -12.92 -22.49
N SER A 20 26.92 -11.59 -22.49
CA SER A 20 28.04 -10.75 -22.97
C SER A 20 27.62 -9.28 -22.89
N PHE A 21 27.69 -8.71 -21.69
CA PHE A 21 27.60 -7.27 -21.46
C PHE A 21 29.02 -6.70 -21.55
N GLU A 22 29.39 -6.15 -22.71
CA GLU A 22 30.54 -5.25 -22.84
C GLU A 22 30.15 -4.10 -23.77
N ASN A 23 30.47 -2.88 -23.35
CA ASN A 23 30.33 -1.60 -24.04
C ASN A 23 28.92 -1.01 -24.11
N GLY A 24 28.58 -0.23 -23.06
CA GLY A 24 27.31 0.48 -22.88
C GLY A 24 26.92 1.44 -24.01
N ARG A 25 26.17 0.93 -24.98
CA ARG A 25 25.28 1.69 -25.87
C ARG A 25 24.02 0.86 -26.17
N LEU A 26 22.84 1.37 -25.78
CA LEU A 26 21.57 0.83 -26.25
C LEU A 26 21.33 1.25 -27.71
N PRO A 27 20.98 0.35 -28.63
CA PRO A 27 20.48 0.76 -29.95
C PRO A 27 19.03 1.26 -29.81
N SER A 28 18.84 2.57 -29.87
CA SER A 28 17.51 3.19 -29.94
C SER A 28 16.89 2.95 -31.32
N ILE A 29 15.91 2.05 -31.39
CA ILE A 29 15.05 1.86 -32.56
C ILE A 29 13.96 2.93 -32.50
N VAL A 30 13.96 3.85 -33.46
CA VAL A 30 12.86 4.82 -33.63
C VAL A 30 11.89 4.24 -34.64
N ILE A 31 10.63 4.08 -34.23
CA ILE A 31 9.52 3.70 -35.10
C ILE A 31 8.56 4.89 -35.11
N THR A 32 8.32 5.48 -36.28
CA THR A 32 7.31 6.53 -36.46
C THR A 32 6.13 5.98 -37.26
N GLN A 33 4.92 6.37 -36.85
CA GLN A 33 3.68 6.10 -37.57
C GLN A 33 3.40 7.27 -38.52
N GLU A 34 3.39 7.00 -39.83
CA GLU A 34 2.68 7.82 -40.80
C GLU A 34 1.61 6.93 -41.45
N ASN A 35 0.35 7.38 -41.41
CA ASN A 35 -0.78 6.72 -42.07
C ASN A 35 -0.95 5.21 -41.74
N GLY A 36 -0.71 4.82 -40.48
CA GLY A 36 -1.09 3.50 -39.96
C GLY A 36 -0.20 2.31 -40.36
N VAL A 37 1.00 2.53 -40.92
CA VAL A 37 1.96 1.44 -41.22
C VAL A 37 3.36 1.76 -40.68
N LEU A 38 3.97 0.84 -39.92
CA LEU A 38 5.31 1.02 -39.33
C LEU A 38 6.41 0.74 -40.37
N ARG A 39 7.35 1.68 -40.59
CA ARG A 39 8.54 1.47 -41.44
C ARG A 39 9.84 1.90 -40.74
N ARG A 40 10.93 1.20 -41.06
CA ARG A 40 12.29 1.42 -40.53
C ARG A 40 13.08 2.33 -41.49
N VAL A 41 13.67 3.41 -41.00
CA VAL A 41 14.48 4.35 -41.84
C VAL A 41 15.90 4.51 -41.27
N ASN A 42 16.92 4.41 -42.14
CA ASN A 42 18.33 4.70 -41.82
C ASN A 42 18.65 6.18 -42.13
N ARG A 43 19.23 6.93 -41.17
CA ARG A 43 19.60 8.35 -41.35
C ARG A 43 20.84 8.51 -42.25
N ARG A 44 20.75 9.39 -43.26
CA ARG A 44 21.90 10.16 -43.81
C ARG A 44 22.00 11.50 -43.07
N VAL A 45 23.25 11.96 -42.92
CA VAL A 45 23.69 13.17 -42.21
C VAL A 45 23.24 14.44 -42.95
N LEU A 46 22.73 15.44 -42.21
CA LEU A 46 22.51 16.80 -42.71
C LEU A 46 23.14 17.82 -41.73
N ASP A 47 23.86 18.78 -42.31
CA ASP A 47 24.73 19.79 -41.70
C ASP A 47 23.92 21.02 -41.21
N PRO A 48 24.08 21.51 -39.97
CA PRO A 48 23.25 22.58 -39.39
C PRO A 48 23.60 24.03 -39.83
N SER A 49 24.58 24.24 -40.72
CA SER A 49 25.10 25.58 -41.03
C SER A 49 24.30 26.41 -42.05
N LYS A 50 23.12 25.96 -42.46
CA LYS A 50 22.25 26.70 -43.39
C LYS A 50 20.82 26.67 -42.89
N VAL A 51 20.38 27.76 -42.25
CA VAL A 51 19.03 28.37 -42.27
C VAL A 51 18.96 29.33 -41.07
N PHE A 52 19.28 30.61 -41.31
CA PHE A 52 18.83 31.73 -40.50
C PHE A 52 18.79 32.97 -41.41
N ASP A 53 17.61 33.55 -41.60
CA ASP A 53 17.45 34.98 -41.90
C ASP A 53 15.97 35.40 -41.84
N ARG A 54 15.62 36.23 -40.85
CA ARG A 54 14.86 37.50 -40.92
C ARG A 54 13.94 37.78 -39.73
N GLN A 55 14.19 38.97 -39.18
CA GLN A 55 13.29 39.94 -38.54
C GLN A 55 12.94 39.77 -37.04
N ALA A 56 13.61 40.62 -36.27
CA ALA A 56 13.17 41.16 -34.98
C ALA A 56 12.45 42.51 -35.21
N ALA A 57 11.40 42.77 -34.43
CA ALA A 57 10.94 44.12 -34.08
C ALA A 57 10.06 44.07 -32.82
N ASP A 58 10.33 45.00 -31.92
CA ASP A 58 9.45 45.57 -30.88
C ASP A 58 8.91 44.69 -29.73
N LEU A 59 9.46 44.90 -28.52
CA LEU A 59 8.76 45.61 -27.43
C LEU A 59 9.61 45.59 -26.13
N GLN A 60 10.09 46.78 -25.79
CA GLN A 60 10.57 47.18 -24.47
C GLN A 60 9.35 47.56 -23.61
N ASP A 61 9.23 47.05 -22.39
CA ASP A 61 9.06 47.82 -21.14
C ASP A 61 8.56 46.95 -19.96
N THR A 62 8.89 47.41 -18.73
CA THR A 62 8.34 47.08 -17.39
C THR A 62 9.15 46.12 -16.49
N PRO A 63 9.16 46.33 -15.14
CA PRO A 63 10.40 46.52 -14.40
C PRO A 63 10.72 45.44 -13.36
N ARG A 64 11.98 45.51 -12.89
CA ARG A 64 12.57 44.74 -11.80
C ARG A 64 11.77 44.90 -10.49
N TYR A 65 11.45 43.77 -9.85
CA TYR A 65 11.32 43.69 -8.40
C TYR A 65 12.25 42.60 -7.84
N SER A 66 12.99 43.01 -6.82
CA SER A 66 14.07 42.31 -6.13
C SER A 66 13.62 41.95 -4.72
N SER A 67 13.79 40.68 -4.35
CA SER A 67 14.07 40.12 -3.00
C SER A 67 13.58 38.65 -3.02
N ALA A 68 14.42 37.65 -3.29
CA ALA A 68 15.56 37.15 -2.51
C ALA A 68 15.17 36.65 -1.11
N GLU A 69 14.74 35.39 -1.01
CA GLU A 69 15.15 34.52 0.10
C GLU A 69 15.57 33.17 -0.49
N ALA A 70 16.85 32.85 -0.23
CA ALA A 70 17.59 31.75 -0.81
C ALA A 70 17.72 30.63 0.21
N ILE A 71 17.40 29.39 -0.17
CA ILE A 71 18.03 28.19 0.39
C ILE A 71 18.28 27.20 -0.77
N TYR A 72 19.52 27.22 -1.27
CA TYR A 72 20.19 26.15 -2.03
C TYR A 72 21.30 25.58 -1.12
N PRO A 73 21.97 24.43 -1.40
CA PRO A 73 22.03 23.72 -2.69
C PRO A 73 21.96 22.17 -2.61
N PHE A 74 21.53 21.54 -3.71
CA PHE A 74 22.25 20.38 -4.23
C PHE A 74 22.38 20.52 -5.75
N CYS A 75 23.62 20.71 -6.18
CA CYS A 75 24.02 20.85 -7.58
C CYS A 75 23.83 19.52 -8.33
N VAL A 76 23.10 19.55 -9.44
CA VAL A 76 23.42 18.76 -10.62
C VAL A 76 23.43 19.69 -11.83
N THR A 77 24.59 19.73 -12.47
CA THR A 77 25.02 20.55 -13.60
C THR A 77 24.07 20.49 -14.80
N LYS A 78 23.59 21.66 -15.28
CA LYS A 78 23.01 21.85 -16.62
C LYS A 78 24.08 22.44 -17.56
N PRO A 79 24.20 22.00 -18.83
CA PRO A 79 24.94 22.73 -19.84
C PRO A 79 24.13 23.95 -20.33
N PRO A 80 24.77 24.98 -20.89
CA PRO A 80 24.11 26.23 -21.28
C PRO A 80 23.38 26.01 -22.61
N LEU A 81 22.08 26.27 -22.64
CA LEU A 81 21.34 26.40 -23.89
C LEU A 81 20.82 27.84 -23.97
N SER A 82 21.24 28.47 -25.06
CA SER A 82 21.03 29.84 -25.48
C SER A 82 19.56 30.25 -25.53
N GLU A 83 19.35 31.52 -25.25
CA GLU A 83 18.10 32.28 -25.39
C GLU A 83 17.36 31.97 -26.70
N GLY A 84 16.03 31.83 -26.60
CA GLY A 84 15.14 32.04 -27.74
C GLY A 84 14.17 30.93 -28.13
N TYR A 85 13.47 30.24 -27.22
CA TYR A 85 12.31 29.38 -27.58
C TYR A 85 11.24 29.24 -26.48
N GLU A 86 10.89 30.30 -25.73
CA GLU A 86 9.87 30.20 -24.65
C GLU A 86 8.42 30.54 -25.03
N THR A 87 8.13 31.07 -26.23
CA THR A 87 6.78 31.59 -26.52
C THR A 87 5.91 30.76 -27.45
N LEU A 88 6.33 29.57 -27.90
CA LEU A 88 5.49 28.68 -28.72
C LEU A 88 5.16 27.31 -28.13
N LEU A 89 5.67 26.97 -26.94
CA LEU A 89 5.35 25.71 -26.25
C LEU A 89 4.20 25.82 -25.23
N TRP A 90 3.72 27.03 -24.93
CA TRP A 90 2.59 27.22 -24.01
C TRP A 90 1.21 27.10 -24.67
N THR A 91 1.09 27.34 -25.98
CA THR A 91 -0.22 27.28 -26.67
C THR A 91 -0.55 25.88 -27.19
N VAL A 92 0.44 25.04 -27.47
CA VAL A 92 0.21 23.63 -27.90
C VAL A 92 0.22 22.66 -26.70
N ALA A 93 0.81 23.04 -25.55
CA ALA A 93 0.72 22.26 -24.32
C ALA A 93 -0.64 22.37 -23.61
N PHE A 94 -1.47 23.36 -23.96
CA PHE A 94 -2.78 23.56 -23.33
C PHE A 94 -3.92 22.77 -24.01
N GLU A 95 -3.78 22.40 -25.30
CA GLU A 95 -4.79 21.59 -25.99
C GLU A 95 -4.51 20.08 -26.00
N LEU A 96 -3.30 19.62 -25.64
CA LEU A 96 -2.99 18.18 -25.50
C LEU A 96 -3.23 17.61 -24.09
N ALA A 97 -3.68 18.43 -23.13
CA ALA A 97 -4.00 17.98 -21.77
C ALA A 97 -5.43 17.42 -21.62
N ILE A 98 -6.27 17.52 -22.66
CA ILE A 98 -7.66 17.03 -22.68
C ILE A 98 -7.78 15.90 -23.72
N LEU A 99 -6.96 14.85 -23.62
CA LEU A 99 -7.20 13.60 -24.36
C LEU A 99 -6.39 12.42 -23.80
N CYS A 100 -6.54 12.14 -22.51
CA CYS A 100 -6.27 10.79 -22.00
C CYS A 100 -7.60 10.04 -21.88
N ILE A 101 -7.93 9.42 -23.02
CA ILE A 101 -8.98 8.45 -23.22
C ILE A 101 -8.86 7.32 -22.18
N GLU A 102 -10.01 6.97 -21.62
CA GLU A 102 -10.24 5.77 -20.81
C GLU A 102 -9.67 4.53 -21.50
N THR A 103 -8.59 3.95 -20.94
CA THR A 103 -8.21 2.58 -21.24
C THR A 103 -8.59 1.67 -20.05
N PRO A 104 -9.16 0.49 -20.30
CA PRO A 104 -9.51 -0.43 -19.25
C PRO A 104 -8.25 -1.18 -18.78
N TYR A 105 -7.95 -1.07 -17.49
CA TYR A 105 -7.14 -2.01 -16.70
C TYR A 105 -5.71 -2.31 -17.18
N LYS A 106 -4.74 -1.68 -16.49
CA LYS A 106 -3.50 -2.25 -15.92
C LYS A 106 -2.63 -1.06 -15.48
N GLU A 107 -2.17 -1.11 -14.23
CA GLU A 107 -1.36 -0.13 -13.48
C GLU A 107 -2.16 0.62 -12.40
N GLY A 108 -1.54 0.69 -11.22
CA GLY A 108 -2.12 1.14 -9.97
C GLY A 108 -2.73 2.54 -10.06
N PHE A 109 -3.67 2.81 -9.15
CA PHE A 109 -4.29 4.12 -9.02
C PHE A 109 -3.24 5.14 -8.54
N ARG A 110 -2.47 5.72 -9.47
CA ARG A 110 -1.63 6.88 -9.18
C ARG A 110 -2.53 8.11 -9.18
N TYR A 111 -2.99 8.50 -8.00
CA TYR A 111 -3.60 9.82 -7.81
C TYR A 111 -2.49 10.86 -7.97
N ARG A 112 -2.42 11.48 -9.15
CA ARG A 112 -1.60 12.67 -9.35
C ARG A 112 -2.20 13.78 -8.47
N ILE A 113 -1.55 14.09 -7.35
CA ILE A 113 -1.90 15.21 -6.49
C ILE A 113 -1.69 16.50 -7.31
N LEU A 114 -2.73 16.97 -7.98
CA LEU A 114 -2.78 18.33 -8.48
C LEU A 114 -3.08 19.23 -7.27
N ARG A 115 -2.02 19.63 -6.56
CA ARG A 115 -2.07 20.73 -5.61
C ARG A 115 -2.47 22.01 -6.36
N MET A 116 -3.74 22.35 -6.27
CA MET A 116 -4.19 23.74 -6.23
C MET A 116 -5.01 23.87 -4.96
N ASN A 117 -4.51 24.64 -3.98
CA ASN A 117 -5.25 25.05 -2.79
C ASN A 117 -6.54 25.77 -3.24
N ARG A 118 -7.61 25.00 -3.43
CA ARG A 118 -8.96 25.52 -3.56
C ARG A 118 -9.73 25.00 -2.37
N THR A 119 -10.26 25.92 -1.59
CA THR A 119 -11.31 25.61 -0.63
C THR A 119 -12.39 24.80 -1.33
N ARG A 120 -12.77 23.67 -0.73
CA ARG A 120 -13.75 22.75 -1.27
C ARG A 120 -15.10 23.48 -1.32
N SER A 121 -15.60 23.72 -2.53
CA SER A 121 -16.91 24.36 -2.75
C SER A 121 -17.96 23.33 -3.14
N LEU A 122 -19.24 23.69 -3.04
CA LEU A 122 -20.36 22.84 -3.45
C LEU A 122 -21.35 23.67 -4.29
N SER A 123 -21.76 23.13 -5.43
CA SER A 123 -22.95 23.60 -6.16
C SER A 123 -24.23 23.09 -5.49
N THR A 124 -25.41 23.53 -5.93
CA THR A 124 -26.69 23.07 -5.37
C THR A 124 -26.85 21.55 -5.45
N GLN A 125 -26.51 20.94 -6.59
CA GLN A 125 -26.62 19.48 -6.77
C GLN A 125 -25.58 18.73 -5.94
N GLU A 126 -24.36 19.24 -5.87
CA GLU A 126 -23.28 18.66 -5.08
C GLU A 126 -23.58 18.73 -3.57
N SER A 127 -24.09 19.88 -3.12
CA SER A 127 -24.52 20.13 -1.75
C SER A 127 -25.63 19.15 -1.35
N LYS A 128 -26.62 18.94 -2.22
CA LYS A 128 -27.66 17.93 -1.99
C LYS A 128 -27.07 16.55 -1.69
N ILE A 129 -26.09 16.09 -2.48
CA ILE A 129 -25.45 14.78 -2.24
C ILE A 129 -24.69 14.74 -0.92
N VAL A 130 -23.81 15.72 -0.68
CA VAL A 130 -22.97 15.73 0.53
C VAL A 130 -23.82 15.85 1.79
N LEU A 131 -24.81 16.76 1.80
CA LEU A 131 -25.69 16.97 2.95
C LEU A 131 -26.60 15.77 3.19
N THR A 132 -27.22 15.18 2.16
CA THR A 132 -28.06 13.99 2.34
C THR A 132 -27.26 12.79 2.86
N LEU A 133 -26.03 12.57 2.37
CA LEU A 133 -25.17 11.51 2.91
C LEU A 133 -24.79 11.79 4.37
N THR A 134 -24.42 13.03 4.68
CA THR A 134 -24.01 13.43 6.04
C THR A 134 -25.18 13.32 7.03
N GLU A 135 -26.37 13.80 6.66
CA GLU A 135 -27.59 13.73 7.47
C GLU A 135 -27.99 12.28 7.78
N SER A 136 -27.84 11.39 6.80
CA SER A 136 -28.12 9.96 6.97
C SER A 136 -26.99 9.17 7.65
N GLY A 137 -25.91 9.84 8.07
CA GLY A 137 -24.73 9.19 8.66
C GLY A 137 -23.96 8.29 7.69
N ARG A 138 -24.24 8.38 6.38
CA ARG A 138 -23.64 7.53 5.35
C ARG A 138 -22.30 8.10 4.89
N ARG A 139 -21.26 7.28 4.93
CA ARG A 139 -19.92 7.65 4.42
C ARG A 139 -19.56 7.06 3.06
N GLU A 140 -20.50 6.36 2.43
CA GLU A 140 -20.33 5.75 1.11
C GLU A 140 -21.59 5.87 0.26
N THR A 141 -21.37 5.95 -1.05
CA THR A 141 -22.45 6.02 -2.04
C THR A 141 -22.03 5.31 -3.33
N THR A 142 -23.03 4.80 -4.04
CA THR A 142 -22.86 4.25 -5.39
C THR A 142 -23.29 5.25 -6.46
N ARG A 143 -22.84 5.04 -7.70
CA ARG A 143 -23.30 5.79 -8.88
C ARG A 143 -24.83 5.77 -9.00
N SER A 144 -25.44 4.61 -8.77
CA SER A 144 -26.90 4.44 -8.85
C SER A 144 -27.63 5.25 -7.77
N GLU A 145 -27.09 5.30 -6.56
CA GLU A 145 -27.68 6.09 -5.47
C GLU A 145 -27.57 7.59 -5.72
N VAL A 146 -26.43 8.07 -6.25
CA VAL A 146 -26.30 9.48 -6.64
C VAL A 146 -27.32 9.84 -7.71
N ALA A 147 -27.52 8.99 -8.72
CA ALA A 147 -28.54 9.21 -9.75
C ALA A 147 -29.95 9.30 -9.13
N LYS A 148 -30.28 8.41 -8.19
CA LYS A 148 -31.56 8.43 -7.46
C LYS A 148 -31.72 9.69 -6.61
N MET A 149 -30.71 10.11 -5.86
CA MET A 149 -30.76 11.31 -5.01
C MET A 149 -30.96 12.59 -5.83
N LEU A 150 -30.37 12.65 -7.03
CA LEU A 150 -30.52 13.79 -7.93
C LEU A 150 -31.85 13.78 -8.71
N GLY A 151 -32.51 12.62 -8.85
CA GLY A 151 -33.68 12.47 -9.72
C GLY A 151 -33.33 12.70 -11.20
N ASN A 152 -32.08 12.45 -11.59
CA ASN A 152 -31.53 12.80 -12.90
C ASN A 152 -31.04 11.56 -13.65
N THR A 153 -30.68 11.76 -14.93
CA THR A 153 -30.05 10.71 -15.75
C THR A 153 -28.67 10.33 -15.24
N ASP A 154 -28.22 9.11 -15.54
CA ASP A 154 -26.88 8.60 -15.18
C ASP A 154 -25.75 9.54 -15.64
N LYS A 155 -25.90 10.18 -16.81
CA LYS A 155 -24.91 11.15 -17.33
C LYS A 155 -24.76 12.38 -16.43
N ALA A 156 -25.87 12.89 -15.91
CA ALA A 156 -25.84 14.03 -14.99
C ALA A 156 -25.23 13.62 -13.65
N ALA A 157 -25.54 12.41 -13.17
CA ALA A 157 -24.92 11.84 -11.98
C ALA A 157 -23.39 11.73 -12.15
N ASP A 158 -22.91 11.25 -13.29
CA ASP A 158 -21.47 11.15 -13.59
C ASP A 158 -20.78 12.51 -13.55
N HIS A 159 -21.43 13.55 -14.10
CA HIS A 159 -20.88 14.91 -14.08
C HIS A 159 -20.77 15.45 -12.64
N VAL A 160 -21.81 15.24 -11.81
CA VAL A 160 -21.79 15.62 -10.39
C VAL A 160 -20.72 14.84 -9.62
N ILE A 161 -20.62 13.53 -9.82
CA ILE A 161 -19.60 12.68 -9.19
C ILE A 161 -18.19 13.14 -9.61
N ALA A 162 -17.96 13.37 -10.90
CA ALA A 162 -16.68 13.86 -11.39
C ALA A 162 -16.30 15.21 -10.76
N SER A 163 -17.28 16.12 -10.64
CA SER A 163 -17.07 17.41 -10.00
C SER A 163 -16.77 17.27 -8.51
N LEU A 164 -17.55 16.48 -7.76
CA LEU A 164 -17.31 16.19 -6.35
C LEU A 164 -15.92 15.61 -6.14
N ARG A 165 -15.51 14.61 -6.94
CA ARG A 165 -14.17 14.02 -6.86
C ARG A 165 -13.06 15.03 -7.11
N ARG A 166 -13.21 15.86 -8.14
CA ARG A 166 -12.24 16.93 -8.45
C ARG A 166 -12.15 17.96 -7.32
N LYS A 167 -13.24 18.21 -6.61
CA LYS A 167 -13.30 19.12 -5.45
C LYS A 167 -12.96 18.44 -4.11
N GLY A 168 -12.50 17.18 -4.12
CA GLY A 168 -12.23 16.42 -2.90
C GLY A 168 -13.48 15.90 -2.16
N TRP A 169 -14.69 16.26 -2.57
CA TRP A 169 -15.99 15.60 -2.32
C TRP A 169 -15.96 14.12 -1.99
N LEU A 170 -15.55 13.39 -3.01
CA LEU A 170 -15.69 11.96 -3.09
C LEU A 170 -14.35 11.39 -3.50
N GLU A 171 -14.05 10.21 -2.98
CA GLU A 171 -12.96 9.39 -3.48
C GLU A 171 -13.54 8.14 -4.10
N ARG A 172 -12.96 7.69 -5.22
CA ARG A 172 -13.41 6.45 -5.82
C ARG A 172 -12.77 5.29 -5.06
N ALA A 173 -13.58 4.41 -4.48
CA ALA A 173 -13.11 3.15 -3.87
C ALA A 173 -12.97 2.06 -4.93
N THR A 174 -14.06 1.76 -5.64
CA THR A 174 -14.10 0.79 -6.74
C THR A 174 -14.91 1.35 -7.90
N TRP A 175 -15.08 0.56 -8.97
CA TRP A 175 -15.90 1.02 -10.09
C TRP A 175 -17.36 1.17 -9.65
N GLY A 176 -17.88 2.40 -9.74
CA GLY A 176 -19.25 2.73 -9.35
C GLY A 176 -19.48 2.93 -7.84
N SER A 177 -18.44 2.81 -7.00
CA SER A 177 -18.51 3.06 -5.55
C SER A 177 -17.58 4.20 -5.13
N TYR A 178 -18.07 5.05 -4.24
CA TYR A 178 -17.41 6.27 -3.82
C TYR A 178 -17.50 6.47 -2.31
N LEU A 179 -16.38 6.83 -1.69
CA LEU A 179 -16.27 7.24 -0.31
C LEU A 179 -16.52 8.75 -0.20
N LEU A 180 -17.34 9.15 0.76
CA LEU A 180 -17.51 10.55 1.12
C LEU A 180 -16.33 10.99 1.97
N ILE A 181 -15.63 12.06 1.56
CA ILE A 181 -14.70 12.73 2.47
C ILE A 181 -15.52 13.69 3.33
N PRO A 182 -15.62 13.46 4.65
CA PRO A 182 -16.49 14.22 5.52
C PRO A 182 -16.22 15.73 5.55
N PRO A 183 -17.26 16.58 5.73
CA PRO A 183 -17.08 18.02 5.94
C PRO A 183 -16.25 18.38 7.17
N GLU A 184 -16.28 17.56 8.23
CA GLU A 184 -15.51 17.76 9.46
C GLU A 184 -13.99 17.70 9.28
N PHE A 185 -13.50 17.23 8.13
CA PHE A 185 -12.09 17.28 7.76
C PHE A 185 -11.62 18.64 7.25
N GLY A 186 -12.53 19.61 7.22
CA GLY A 186 -12.22 21.00 6.92
C GLY A 186 -12.30 21.35 5.43
N PRO A 187 -11.96 22.60 5.11
CA PRO A 187 -12.19 23.17 3.78
C PRO A 187 -11.16 22.75 2.75
N GLU A 188 -10.10 22.03 3.12
CA GLU A 188 -9.06 21.58 2.20
C GLU A 188 -9.38 20.18 1.67
N ALA A 189 -9.06 19.95 0.39
CA ALA A 189 -9.12 18.62 -0.21
C ALA A 189 -8.02 17.74 0.38
N LEU A 190 -8.32 17.10 1.51
CA LEU A 190 -7.51 16.01 2.02
C LEU A 190 -7.60 14.85 1.03
N GLY A 191 -6.51 14.54 0.33
CA GLY A 191 -6.42 13.32 -0.47
C GLY A 191 -6.32 12.09 0.42
N ASN A 192 -6.73 10.92 -0.10
CA ASN A 192 -6.68 9.59 0.52
C ASN A 192 -6.94 9.61 2.03
N SER A 193 -8.02 10.29 2.43
CA SER A 193 -8.28 10.61 3.85
C SER A 193 -8.46 9.37 4.73
N ASN A 194 -8.79 8.21 4.13
CA ASN A 194 -8.92 6.95 4.84
C ASN A 194 -8.46 5.74 4.01
N LEU A 195 -7.15 5.46 4.05
CA LEU A 195 -6.55 4.34 3.32
C LEU A 195 -7.13 2.97 3.74
N LEU A 196 -7.52 2.80 5.00
CA LEU A 196 -8.11 1.55 5.49
C LEU A 196 -9.51 1.32 4.89
N ALA A 197 -10.32 2.38 4.77
CA ALA A 197 -11.61 2.31 4.10
C ALA A 197 -11.46 1.96 2.60
N HIS A 198 -10.46 2.50 1.91
CA HIS A 198 -10.19 2.10 0.53
C HIS A 198 -9.73 0.64 0.43
N ALA A 199 -8.83 0.21 1.31
CA ALA A 199 -8.34 -1.17 1.35
C ALA A 199 -9.46 -2.18 1.62
N SER A 200 -10.45 -1.77 2.41
CA SER A 200 -11.68 -2.47 2.72
C SER A 200 -12.46 -2.92 1.47
N HIS A 201 -12.48 -2.11 0.41
CA HIS A 201 -13.21 -2.44 -0.81
C HIS A 201 -12.45 -3.34 -1.79
N ILE A 202 -11.22 -3.77 -1.47
CA ILE A 202 -10.44 -4.64 -2.37
C ILE A 202 -11.01 -6.06 -2.40
N ALA A 203 -11.58 -6.52 -1.28
CA ALA A 203 -12.07 -7.88 -1.11
C ALA A 203 -13.42 -7.87 -0.37
N GLU A 204 -14.33 -8.78 -0.73
CA GLU A 204 -15.64 -8.88 -0.07
C GLU A 204 -15.54 -9.50 1.33
N ARG A 205 -14.72 -10.56 1.45
CA ARG A 205 -14.43 -11.24 2.72
C ARG A 205 -12.99 -10.94 3.07
N TYR A 206 -12.78 -10.09 4.06
CA TYR A 206 -11.46 -9.67 4.49
C TYR A 206 -11.43 -9.28 5.96
N TYR A 207 -10.22 -9.13 6.49
CA TYR A 207 -9.94 -8.27 7.63
C TYR A 207 -8.59 -7.59 7.44
N ILE A 208 -8.40 -6.44 8.06
CA ILE A 208 -7.10 -5.78 8.18
C ILE A 208 -6.34 -6.40 9.34
N GLY A 209 -5.13 -6.89 9.08
CA GLY A 209 -4.38 -7.71 10.03
C GLY A 209 -2.92 -7.28 10.21
N PHE A 210 -2.16 -8.13 10.90
CA PHE A 210 -0.70 -8.02 11.07
C PHE A 210 -0.25 -6.63 11.53
N GLY A 211 0.81 -6.07 10.92
CA GLY A 211 1.35 -4.75 11.26
C GLY A 211 0.31 -3.62 11.19
N SER A 212 -0.69 -3.71 10.30
CA SER A 212 -1.72 -2.67 10.16
C SER A 212 -2.68 -2.65 11.36
N ALA A 213 -3.13 -3.83 11.81
CA ALA A 213 -3.93 -3.94 13.03
C ALA A 213 -3.09 -3.65 14.29
N ALA A 214 -1.82 -4.08 14.30
CA ALA A 214 -0.90 -3.77 15.39
C ALA A 214 -0.72 -2.26 15.56
N ALA A 215 -0.58 -1.52 14.46
CA ALA A 215 -0.49 -0.05 14.47
C ALA A 215 -1.77 0.58 15.00
N HIS A 216 -2.95 0.12 14.55
CA HIS A 216 -4.24 0.62 15.03
C HIS A 216 -4.40 0.47 16.55
N TYR A 217 -3.99 -0.67 17.11
CA TYR A 217 -4.04 -0.90 18.57
C TYR A 217 -2.88 -0.29 19.35
N GLY A 218 -1.94 0.40 18.69
CA GLY A 218 -0.74 0.96 19.34
C GLY A 218 0.19 -0.11 19.92
N LEU A 219 0.26 -1.28 19.28
CA LEU A 219 1.13 -2.40 19.67
C LEU A 219 2.54 -2.30 19.05
N THR A 220 2.69 -1.49 18.02
CA THR A 220 3.97 -1.22 17.35
C THR A 220 4.21 0.29 17.27
N THR A 221 5.47 0.69 17.34
CA THR A 221 5.92 2.06 17.04
C THR A 221 6.37 2.22 15.60
N GLN A 222 6.46 1.12 14.84
CA GLN A 222 6.89 1.17 13.45
C GLN A 222 5.79 1.74 12.57
N HIS A 223 6.09 2.85 11.89
CA HIS A 223 5.24 3.37 10.84
C HIS A 223 5.61 2.71 9.50
N ARG A 224 4.64 2.08 8.84
CA ARG A 224 4.83 1.40 7.55
C ARG A 224 3.79 1.90 6.56
N ASN A 225 4.24 2.18 5.34
CA ASN A 225 3.38 2.49 4.20
C ASN A 225 2.84 1.21 3.53
N VAL A 226 2.48 0.21 4.35
CA VAL A 226 1.95 -1.08 3.90
C VAL A 226 0.69 -1.40 4.68
N ILE A 227 -0.38 -1.74 3.94
CA ILE A 227 -1.65 -2.18 4.50
C ILE A 227 -1.81 -3.67 4.22
N TYR A 228 -1.92 -4.47 5.27
CA TYR A 228 -2.13 -5.91 5.16
C TYR A 228 -3.62 -6.22 5.15
N VAL A 229 -4.11 -6.68 4.01
CA VAL A 229 -5.49 -7.16 3.84
C VAL A 229 -5.46 -8.68 3.77
N VAL A 230 -6.08 -9.32 4.75
CA VAL A 230 -6.15 -10.78 4.86
C VAL A 230 -7.46 -11.26 4.25
N THR A 231 -7.41 -12.25 3.38
CA THR A 231 -8.60 -12.81 2.73
C THR A 231 -8.41 -14.29 2.38
N PRO A 232 -9.46 -15.12 2.34
CA PRO A 232 -9.35 -16.50 1.88
C PRO A 232 -9.19 -16.63 0.36
N LYS A 233 -9.47 -15.56 -0.40
CA LYS A 233 -9.35 -15.55 -1.86
C LYS A 233 -7.98 -15.04 -2.28
N ARG A 234 -7.34 -15.71 -3.25
CA ARG A 234 -6.11 -15.21 -3.84
C ARG A 234 -6.40 -14.00 -4.73
N LEU A 235 -5.89 -12.84 -4.36
CA LEU A 235 -5.97 -11.60 -5.14
C LEU A 235 -4.58 -11.07 -5.48
N ARG A 236 -4.52 -10.17 -6.45
CA ARG A 236 -3.29 -9.44 -6.75
C ARG A 236 -3.17 -8.24 -5.81
N GLU A 237 -1.93 -7.94 -5.45
CA GLU A 237 -1.59 -6.73 -4.72
C GLU A 237 -2.05 -5.47 -5.48
N ARG A 238 -2.29 -4.41 -4.71
CA ARG A 238 -2.73 -3.12 -5.24
C ARG A 238 -1.98 -1.99 -4.54
N GLU A 239 -1.98 -0.83 -5.17
CA GLU A 239 -1.50 0.41 -4.56
C GLU A 239 -2.69 1.35 -4.35
N ILE A 240 -2.73 1.98 -3.17
CA ILE A 240 -3.69 3.01 -2.83
C ILE A 240 -2.89 4.22 -2.33
N GLY A 241 -2.87 5.29 -3.12
CA GLY A 241 -2.05 6.46 -2.80
C GLY A 241 -0.56 6.09 -2.75
N ASP A 242 0.09 6.48 -1.65
CA ASP A 242 1.50 6.15 -1.38
C ASP A 242 1.66 4.85 -0.58
N SER A 243 0.57 4.13 -0.30
CA SER A 243 0.58 2.87 0.45
C SER A 243 0.44 1.67 -0.47
N ARG A 244 1.28 0.66 -0.24
CA ARG A 244 1.13 -0.66 -0.86
C ARG A 244 0.12 -1.47 -0.08
N VAL A 245 -0.82 -2.11 -0.77
CA VAL A 245 -1.74 -3.06 -0.17
C VAL A 245 -1.27 -4.46 -0.48
N GLU A 246 -0.79 -5.12 0.56
CA GLU A 246 -0.30 -6.49 0.51
C GLU A 246 -1.44 -7.44 0.86
N ILE A 247 -1.73 -8.36 -0.06
CA ILE A 247 -2.81 -9.34 0.10
C ILE A 247 -2.26 -10.62 0.72
N VAL A 248 -2.65 -10.90 1.95
CA VAL A 248 -2.30 -12.14 2.64
C VAL A 248 -3.41 -13.15 2.43
N THR A 249 -3.13 -14.20 1.66
CA THR A 249 -4.10 -15.29 1.43
C THR A 249 -4.07 -16.25 2.62
N GLN A 250 -5.18 -16.36 3.34
CA GLN A 250 -5.26 -17.14 4.58
C GLN A 250 -6.30 -18.26 4.46
N SER A 251 -5.99 -19.47 4.91
CA SER A 251 -6.96 -20.57 4.89
C SER A 251 -8.21 -20.25 5.72
N GLU A 252 -9.38 -20.77 5.33
CA GLU A 252 -10.64 -20.60 6.07
C GLU A 252 -10.52 -20.98 7.56
N LYS A 253 -9.70 -21.98 7.87
CA LYS A 253 -9.43 -22.42 9.24
C LYS A 253 -8.85 -21.31 10.12
N LYS A 254 -7.99 -20.46 9.54
CA LYS A 254 -7.30 -19.35 10.22
C LYS A 254 -7.98 -17.98 10.01
N PHE A 255 -9.05 -17.94 9.21
CA PHE A 255 -9.80 -16.72 8.86
C PHE A 255 -10.92 -16.46 9.89
N PHE A 256 -10.55 -15.92 11.05
CA PHE A 256 -11.45 -15.59 12.16
C PHE A 256 -10.80 -14.55 13.10
N GLY A 257 -11.47 -14.17 14.18
CA GLY A 257 -10.89 -13.31 15.22
C GLY A 257 -10.77 -11.86 14.77
N PHE A 258 -11.78 -11.39 14.03
CA PHE A 258 -11.90 -10.03 13.54
C PHE A 258 -13.31 -9.51 13.79
N GLN A 259 -13.42 -8.19 13.92
CA GLN A 259 -14.67 -7.49 14.19
C GLN A 259 -14.73 -6.18 13.38
N PRO A 260 -15.93 -5.67 13.07
CA PRO A 260 -16.06 -4.33 12.50
C PRO A 260 -15.55 -3.29 13.51
N ILE A 261 -14.78 -2.34 13.03
CA ILE A 261 -14.34 -1.16 13.78
C ILE A 261 -14.62 0.10 12.98
N ASP A 262 -14.89 1.19 13.68
CA ASP A 262 -14.97 2.50 13.05
C ASP A 262 -13.57 3.09 12.85
N VAL A 263 -13.22 3.31 11.59
CA VAL A 263 -12.02 4.07 11.21
C VAL A 263 -12.51 5.33 10.52
N LEU A 264 -12.44 6.46 11.22
CA LEU A 264 -12.79 7.77 10.67
C LEU A 264 -14.21 7.81 10.05
N GLY A 265 -15.20 7.16 10.70
CA GLY A 265 -16.57 7.08 10.21
C GLY A 265 -16.84 5.95 9.20
N HIS A 266 -15.84 5.16 8.84
CA HIS A 266 -16.00 3.99 7.96
C HIS A 266 -15.86 2.70 8.76
N GLU A 267 -16.84 1.81 8.60
CA GLU A 267 -16.77 0.47 9.17
C GLU A 267 -15.79 -0.40 8.38
N VAL A 268 -14.76 -0.91 9.06
CA VAL A 268 -13.74 -1.77 8.47
C VAL A 268 -13.56 -3.01 9.33
N SER A 269 -13.49 -4.19 8.71
CA SER A 269 -13.18 -5.42 9.43
C SER A 269 -11.70 -5.46 9.83
N MET A 270 -11.40 -5.60 11.11
CA MET A 270 -10.03 -5.66 11.64
C MET A 270 -9.85 -6.82 12.61
N SER A 271 -8.69 -7.49 12.58
CA SER A 271 -8.36 -8.50 13.60
C SER A 271 -8.40 -7.90 14.99
N ASP A 272 -8.82 -8.67 15.99
CA ASP A 272 -8.71 -8.24 17.39
C ASP A 272 -7.26 -8.31 17.89
N ARG A 273 -7.03 -7.87 19.14
CA ARG A 273 -5.69 -7.83 19.72
C ARG A 273 -5.05 -9.22 19.82
N GLU A 274 -5.80 -10.22 20.29
CA GLU A 274 -5.31 -11.60 20.45
C GLU A 274 -4.93 -12.21 19.10
N LYS A 275 -5.83 -12.11 18.11
CA LYS A 275 -5.61 -12.60 16.76
C LYS A 275 -4.46 -11.88 16.08
N THR A 276 -4.35 -10.56 16.24
CA THR A 276 -3.24 -9.78 15.70
C THR A 276 -1.90 -10.26 16.24
N ALA A 277 -1.78 -10.48 17.55
CA ALA A 277 -0.55 -10.98 18.16
C ALA A 277 -0.22 -12.40 17.67
N ILE A 278 -1.21 -13.31 17.63
CA ILE A 278 -1.04 -14.68 17.14
C ILE A 278 -0.63 -14.69 15.66
N ASP A 279 -1.27 -13.89 14.82
CA ASP A 279 -0.96 -13.77 13.39
C ASP A 279 0.46 -13.27 13.17
N CYS A 280 0.88 -12.24 13.90
CA CYS A 280 2.26 -11.73 13.85
C CYS A 280 3.29 -12.77 14.28
N ILE A 281 2.98 -13.65 15.24
CA ILE A 281 3.88 -14.74 15.66
C ILE A 281 3.93 -15.86 14.60
N ASP A 282 2.81 -16.11 13.92
CA ASP A 282 2.74 -17.15 12.89
C ASP A 282 3.46 -16.73 11.59
N HIS A 283 3.32 -15.46 11.21
CA HIS A 283 3.92 -14.84 10.04
C HIS A 283 4.66 -13.54 10.41
N PRO A 284 5.85 -13.65 11.04
CA PRO A 284 6.62 -12.50 11.50
C PRO A 284 7.02 -11.54 10.35
N GLU A 285 7.12 -12.02 9.12
CA GLU A 285 7.37 -11.20 7.93
C GLU A 285 6.37 -10.05 7.75
N PHE A 286 5.11 -10.24 8.14
CA PHE A 286 4.05 -9.21 8.04
C PHE A 286 3.98 -8.30 9.28
N ALA A 287 4.65 -8.67 10.36
CA ALA A 287 4.87 -7.79 11.51
C ALA A 287 6.10 -6.91 11.30
N GLY A 288 7.15 -7.46 10.69
CA GLY A 288 8.43 -6.80 10.52
C GLY A 288 9.67 -7.60 10.81
N GLY A 289 9.55 -8.91 10.83
CA GLY A 289 10.56 -9.81 11.38
C GLY A 289 10.17 -10.26 12.78
N VAL A 290 11.00 -11.14 13.34
CA VAL A 290 10.71 -11.81 14.60
C VAL A 290 10.79 -10.85 15.78
N GLY A 291 11.77 -9.94 15.80
CA GLY A 291 11.87 -8.91 16.83
C GLY A 291 10.61 -8.04 16.93
N GLU A 292 10.03 -7.65 15.78
CA GLU A 292 8.81 -6.84 15.76
C GLU A 292 7.58 -7.66 16.18
N ALA A 293 7.46 -8.91 15.72
CA ALA A 293 6.40 -9.82 16.17
C ALA A 293 6.42 -10.04 17.69
N ALA A 294 7.62 -10.22 18.25
CA ALA A 294 7.81 -10.33 19.69
C ALA A 294 7.45 -9.03 20.43
N SER A 295 7.74 -7.87 19.83
CA SER A 295 7.39 -6.55 20.36
C SER A 295 5.89 -6.30 20.37
N VAL A 296 5.20 -6.64 19.28
CA VAL A 296 3.75 -6.60 19.18
C VAL A 296 3.10 -7.49 20.23
N PHE A 297 3.60 -8.73 20.38
CA PHE A 297 3.11 -9.64 21.41
C PHE A 297 3.33 -9.10 22.83
N ALA A 298 4.54 -8.61 23.14
CA ALA A 298 4.86 -8.02 24.43
C ALA A 298 4.01 -6.78 24.75
N ALA A 299 3.71 -5.95 23.76
CA ALA A 299 2.82 -4.81 23.93
C ALA A 299 1.36 -5.23 24.14
N ALA A 300 0.91 -6.28 23.44
CA ALA A 300 -0.44 -6.82 23.56
C ALA A 300 -0.65 -7.44 24.94
N SER A 301 0.26 -8.32 25.37
CA SER A 301 0.15 -9.08 26.63
C SER A 301 0.17 -8.20 27.88
N ARG A 302 0.68 -6.96 27.80
CA ARG A 302 0.68 -6.00 28.92
C ARG A 302 -0.69 -5.41 29.25
N ARG A 303 -1.62 -5.33 28.29
CA ARG A 303 -2.87 -4.58 28.47
C ARG A 303 -4.03 -5.23 27.74
N ARG A 304 -5.04 -5.64 28.53
CA ARG A 304 -6.34 -6.12 28.02
C ARG A 304 -6.16 -7.30 27.04
N PHE A 305 -5.25 -8.21 27.38
CA PHE A 305 -5.04 -9.44 26.63
C PHE A 305 -5.89 -10.55 27.24
N ASP A 306 -6.82 -11.09 26.44
CA ASP A 306 -7.64 -12.21 26.88
C ASP A 306 -6.92 -13.54 26.58
N TRP A 307 -6.32 -14.12 27.62
CA TRP A 307 -5.56 -15.36 27.51
C TRP A 307 -6.41 -16.59 27.18
N GLU A 308 -7.65 -16.64 27.66
CA GLU A 308 -8.55 -17.76 27.36
C GLU A 308 -8.99 -17.71 25.90
N LYS A 309 -9.31 -16.51 25.40
CA LYS A 309 -9.59 -16.29 23.98
C LYS A 309 -8.37 -16.60 23.10
N ALA A 310 -7.15 -16.22 23.52
CA ALA A 310 -5.94 -16.59 22.80
C ALA A 310 -5.71 -18.12 22.76
N ALA A 311 -6.01 -18.82 23.86
CA ALA A 311 -5.98 -20.28 23.91
C ALA A 311 -7.02 -20.92 22.97
N ASP A 312 -8.28 -20.43 22.97
CA ASP A 312 -9.33 -20.85 22.03
C ASP A 312 -8.87 -20.71 20.57
N TYR A 313 -8.18 -19.60 20.27
CA TYR A 313 -7.69 -19.31 18.92
C TYR A 313 -6.59 -20.28 18.49
N LEU A 314 -5.64 -20.56 19.38
CA LEU A 314 -4.57 -21.54 19.13
C LEU A 314 -5.11 -22.96 18.99
N GLU A 315 -6.11 -23.34 19.77
CA GLU A 315 -6.81 -24.63 19.66
C GLU A 315 -7.52 -24.77 18.32
N ARG A 316 -8.25 -23.72 17.89
CA ARG A 316 -8.91 -23.67 16.59
C ARG A 316 -7.92 -23.77 15.43
N ILE A 317 -6.80 -23.04 15.49
CA ILE A 317 -5.73 -23.11 14.47
C ILE A 317 -5.07 -24.49 14.48
N ALA A 318 -4.92 -25.08 15.68
CA ALA A 318 -4.40 -26.43 15.89
C ALA A 318 -2.99 -26.65 15.31
N ALA A 319 -2.14 -25.61 15.35
CA ALA A 319 -0.77 -25.65 14.89
C ALA A 319 0.21 -25.70 16.07
N GLY A 320 0.80 -26.88 16.32
CA GLY A 320 1.70 -27.08 17.47
C GLY A 320 2.97 -26.21 17.42
N ALA A 321 3.50 -25.93 16.23
CA ALA A 321 4.64 -25.01 16.06
C ALA A 321 4.31 -23.58 16.51
N LEU A 322 3.14 -23.07 16.12
CA LEU A 322 2.67 -21.75 16.52
C LEU A 322 2.44 -21.67 18.04
N ALA A 323 1.80 -22.69 18.62
CA ALA A 323 1.60 -22.75 20.07
C ALA A 323 2.92 -22.76 20.85
N ARG A 324 3.96 -23.45 20.35
CA ARG A 324 5.32 -23.42 20.93
C ARG A 324 5.95 -22.02 20.85
N ARG A 325 5.87 -21.35 19.69
CA ARG A 325 6.36 -19.97 19.52
C ARG A 325 5.65 -19.00 20.46
N PHE A 326 4.32 -19.11 20.55
CA PHE A 326 3.49 -18.27 21.43
C PHE A 326 3.85 -18.47 22.90
N GLY A 327 3.89 -19.72 23.36
CA GLY A 327 4.20 -20.05 24.75
C GLY A 327 5.60 -19.60 25.16
N TRP A 328 6.59 -19.84 24.29
CA TRP A 328 7.95 -19.37 24.53
C TRP A 328 8.03 -17.84 24.63
N LEU A 329 7.34 -17.11 23.76
CA LEU A 329 7.28 -15.65 23.84
C LEU A 329 6.57 -15.15 25.11
N ALA A 330 5.52 -15.83 25.56
CA ALA A 330 4.85 -15.53 26.84
C ALA A 330 5.84 -15.61 28.00
N ASP A 331 6.63 -16.68 28.08
CA ASP A 331 7.61 -16.88 29.14
C ASP A 331 8.80 -15.91 29.00
N PHE A 332 9.31 -15.69 27.78
CA PHE A 332 10.42 -14.77 27.50
C PHE A 332 10.09 -13.31 27.84
N THR A 333 8.87 -12.87 27.53
CA THR A 333 8.40 -11.51 27.86
C THR A 333 7.97 -11.37 29.32
N GLN A 334 7.94 -12.49 30.07
CA GLN A 334 7.41 -12.60 31.43
C GLN A 334 5.95 -12.15 31.54
N ALA A 335 5.15 -12.48 30.53
CA ALA A 335 3.73 -12.16 30.53
C ALA A 335 3.01 -12.88 31.68
N ASP A 336 1.96 -12.27 32.22
CA ASP A 336 1.12 -12.90 33.24
C ASP A 336 0.23 -13.96 32.57
N PHE A 337 0.82 -15.12 32.27
CA PHE A 337 0.19 -16.20 31.51
C PHE A 337 -0.56 -17.15 32.46
N PRO A 338 -1.90 -17.11 32.50
CA PRO A 338 -2.66 -17.87 33.49
C PRO A 338 -2.44 -19.38 33.33
N PRO A 339 -2.33 -20.15 34.43
CA PRO A 339 -2.05 -21.59 34.36
C PRO A 339 -3.05 -22.40 33.52
N GLY A 340 -4.34 -22.00 33.53
CA GLY A 340 -5.40 -22.63 32.72
C GLY A 340 -5.14 -22.51 31.23
N ALA A 341 -5.06 -21.27 30.72
CA ALA A 341 -4.66 -20.99 29.35
C ALA A 341 -3.31 -21.63 28.97
N ARG A 342 -2.32 -21.62 29.88
CA ARG A 342 -1.01 -22.26 29.67
C ARG A 342 -1.13 -23.76 29.41
N ALA A 343 -1.90 -24.47 30.23
CA ALA A 343 -2.10 -25.91 30.06
C ALA A 343 -2.74 -26.22 28.69
N ARG A 344 -3.71 -25.42 28.26
CA ARG A 344 -4.37 -25.54 26.95
C ARG A 344 -3.39 -25.33 25.79
N VAL A 345 -2.57 -24.28 25.85
CA VAL A 345 -1.54 -24.01 24.84
C VAL A 345 -0.50 -25.15 24.78
N LEU A 346 -0.10 -25.72 25.92
CA LEU A 346 0.79 -26.88 25.97
C LEU A 346 0.20 -28.12 25.30
N GLN A 347 -1.11 -28.36 25.45
CA GLN A 347 -1.79 -29.46 24.74
C GLN A 347 -1.76 -29.27 23.21
N VAL A 348 -1.93 -28.04 22.72
CA VAL A 348 -1.78 -27.73 21.29
C VAL A 348 -0.32 -27.90 20.85
N ALA A 349 0.63 -27.41 21.64
CA ALA A 349 2.06 -27.51 21.38
C ALA A 349 2.54 -28.97 21.23
N ALA A 350 1.95 -29.91 21.99
CA ALA A 350 2.24 -31.34 21.92
C ALA A 350 1.99 -31.96 20.53
N ARG A 351 1.21 -31.30 19.65
CA ARG A 351 0.97 -31.74 18.26
C ARG A 351 2.17 -31.55 17.34
N SER A 352 3.20 -30.83 17.77
CA SER A 352 4.49 -30.74 17.08
C SER A 352 5.60 -31.23 17.99
N ARG A 353 6.64 -31.88 17.43
CA ARG A 353 7.80 -32.36 18.21
C ARG A 353 8.76 -31.24 18.58
N ARG A 354 9.10 -30.40 17.61
CA ARG A 354 10.02 -29.25 17.74
C ARG A 354 9.65 -28.15 16.75
N THR A 355 10.11 -26.93 16.99
CA THR A 355 9.96 -25.83 16.03
C THR A 355 11.11 -24.85 16.09
N TRP A 356 11.07 -23.84 15.22
CA TRP A 356 12.03 -22.75 15.13
C TRP A 356 11.31 -21.42 15.33
N LEU A 357 11.99 -20.51 16.03
CA LEU A 357 11.71 -19.09 16.02
C LEU A 357 12.89 -18.39 15.31
N GLY A 358 12.60 -17.60 14.28
CA GLY A 358 13.62 -17.05 13.39
C GLY A 358 13.91 -17.96 12.20
N SER A 359 15.03 -17.69 11.53
CA SER A 359 15.45 -18.43 10.36
C SER A 359 15.71 -19.92 10.70
N PRO A 360 15.49 -20.85 9.77
CA PRO A 360 15.82 -22.26 9.97
C PRO A 360 17.32 -22.51 10.23
N GLU A 361 17.65 -23.74 10.61
CA GLU A 361 19.01 -24.21 10.93
C GLU A 361 20.06 -23.87 9.88
N ASP A 362 19.70 -23.90 8.60
CA ASP A 362 20.60 -23.63 7.46
C ASP A 362 21.03 -22.16 7.36
N HIS A 363 20.50 -21.30 8.23
CA HIS A 363 20.84 -19.88 8.33
C HIS A 363 21.20 -19.52 9.79
N PRO A 364 22.40 -19.92 10.27
CA PRO A 364 22.79 -19.70 11.66
C PRO A 364 22.94 -18.21 11.97
N VAL A 365 22.30 -17.77 13.05
CA VAL A 365 22.45 -16.39 13.56
C VAL A 365 23.56 -16.36 14.62
N PRO A 366 24.58 -15.49 14.48
CA PRO A 366 25.61 -15.32 15.50
C PRO A 366 25.01 -14.94 16.86
N ARG A 367 25.43 -15.63 17.93
CA ARG A 367 24.92 -15.42 19.30
C ARG A 367 23.40 -15.63 19.44
N ALA A 368 22.84 -16.56 18.67
CA ALA A 368 21.49 -17.04 18.85
C ALA A 368 21.26 -17.55 20.30
N LEU A 369 20.02 -17.42 20.79
CA LEU A 369 19.66 -17.86 22.14
C LEU A 369 19.70 -19.40 22.30
N GLY A 370 19.59 -20.15 21.21
CA GLY A 370 19.77 -21.61 21.22
C GLY A 370 18.47 -22.37 21.49
N TYR A 371 18.59 -23.60 22.01
CA TYR A 371 17.46 -24.48 22.24
C TYR A 371 16.83 -24.25 23.62
N ASP A 372 15.50 -24.19 23.65
CA ASP A 372 14.69 -24.13 24.86
C ASP A 372 14.00 -25.49 25.07
N GLU A 373 14.31 -26.14 26.20
CA GLU A 373 13.84 -27.49 26.53
C GLU A 373 12.34 -27.52 26.87
N GLU A 374 11.83 -26.48 27.53
CA GLU A 374 10.44 -26.44 28.00
C GLU A 374 9.46 -26.40 26.82
N TRP A 375 9.70 -25.47 25.89
CA TRP A 375 8.87 -25.31 24.71
C TRP A 375 9.36 -26.11 23.50
N LYS A 376 10.47 -26.84 23.62
CA LYS A 376 11.11 -27.63 22.55
C LYS A 376 11.27 -26.81 21.27
N ILE A 377 11.83 -25.62 21.42
CA ILE A 377 11.98 -24.64 20.34
C ILE A 377 13.44 -24.21 20.19
N PHE A 378 13.92 -24.16 18.96
CA PHE A 378 15.19 -23.55 18.63
C PHE A 378 14.96 -22.06 18.35
N VAL A 379 15.55 -21.21 19.18
CA VAL A 379 15.47 -19.76 19.08
C VAL A 379 16.69 -19.27 18.32
N ASN A 380 16.58 -19.26 17.00
CA ASN A 380 17.64 -18.82 16.09
C ASN A 380 17.53 -17.31 15.84
N VAL A 381 17.56 -16.55 16.92
CA VAL A 381 17.45 -15.09 16.96
C VAL A 381 18.43 -14.57 18.01
N SER A 382 19.10 -13.45 17.72
CA SER A 382 20.05 -12.86 18.66
C SER A 382 19.33 -12.21 19.84
N ARG A 383 20.03 -12.07 20.97
CA ARG A 383 19.49 -11.35 22.14
C ARG A 383 19.23 -9.89 21.80
N GLU A 384 20.03 -9.29 20.93
CA GLU A 384 19.89 -7.90 20.49
C GLU A 384 18.55 -7.68 19.76
N GLU A 385 18.15 -8.58 18.87
CA GLU A 385 16.87 -8.49 18.15
C GLU A 385 15.66 -8.56 19.09
N LEU A 386 15.79 -9.26 20.23
CA LEU A 386 14.74 -9.38 21.25
C LEU A 386 14.97 -8.49 22.49
N SER A 387 15.98 -7.61 22.46
CA SER A 387 16.43 -6.87 23.65
C SER A 387 15.38 -5.89 24.18
N GLY A 388 14.53 -5.35 23.30
CA GLY A 388 13.44 -4.43 23.66
C GLY A 388 12.23 -5.07 24.34
N VAL A 389 12.18 -6.42 24.41
CA VAL A 389 10.98 -7.14 24.88
C VAL A 389 11.22 -8.06 26.07
N ALA A 390 12.47 -8.41 26.38
CA ALA A 390 12.82 -9.31 27.48
C ALA A 390 12.35 -8.79 28.86
N GLY A 391 11.48 -9.55 29.53
CA GLY A 391 10.97 -9.21 30.87
C GLY A 391 10.29 -7.84 30.97
N THR A 392 9.71 -7.36 29.86
CA THR A 392 9.06 -6.06 29.82
C THR A 392 7.59 -6.10 30.23
N ALA A 393 6.95 -7.27 30.26
CA ALA A 393 5.55 -7.37 30.66
C ALA A 393 5.36 -7.07 32.16
N ARG A 394 6.21 -7.60 33.05
CA ARG A 394 6.16 -7.34 34.51
C ARG A 394 6.67 -5.95 34.93
N ARG A 395 7.73 -5.43 34.31
CA ARG A 395 8.37 -4.16 34.78
C ARG A 395 7.46 -2.92 34.74
N MET A 396 6.36 -2.95 34.00
CA MET A 396 5.43 -1.82 33.88
C MET A 396 4.11 -2.00 34.63
N THR A 397 3.71 -3.24 34.96
CA THR A 397 2.57 -3.47 35.86
C THR A 397 2.92 -2.96 37.25
N ASP A 398 4.13 -3.25 37.72
CA ASP A 398 4.61 -2.83 39.05
C ASP A 398 4.77 -1.30 39.17
N ARG A 399 5.00 -0.60 38.06
CA ARG A 399 5.09 0.88 38.03
C ARG A 399 3.74 1.60 38.07
N LYS A 400 2.63 0.89 37.92
CA LYS A 400 1.27 1.47 37.97
C LYS A 400 0.57 1.27 39.30
N GLU A 401 1.10 0.43 40.17
CA GLU A 401 0.58 0.16 41.52
C GLU A 401 1.27 1.00 42.61
N THR A 402 2.24 1.84 42.23
CA THR A 402 2.86 2.91 43.04
C THR A 402 2.41 4.26 42.53
#